data_AF-A0A2N5CHM6-F1
#
_entry.id   AF-A0A2N5CHM6-F1
#
_cell.length_a   1.000
_cell.length_b   1.000
_cell.length_c   1.000
_cell.angle_alpha   90.00
_cell.angle_beta   90.00
_cell.angle_gamma   90.00
#
_symmetry.space_group_name_H-M   'P 1'
#
loop_
_entity.id
_entity.type
_entity.pdbx_description
1 polymer ?
#
loop_
_entity_poly.entity_id
_entity_poly.type
_entity_poly.pdbx_seq_one_letter_code
_entity_poly.pdbx_strand_id
1 'polypeptide(L)'
;MVWGRGVDPCSVGATGTATWLANEPDVTQSAIFIVRSGSFSAAWPWKLVFLGNRVDRATGARTFASFDAEYWLPAKLLEGGRPKVETPTPAWLKAWKSRALPIGLFAAFLVAVAVAHAFRDKLTRRATQRNKWPVNAFKYSAWVISIVFVGFGAMAQPSVTQVLTWVHSLLFQWRWSLFLSDPFVFLFWIFIAATVLIWGRGLFCGWLCPFGSLSEGMFRIGRLIGLRRFQSQLPRKVHDKLKWLKYGVFAGLLGVSLLSMGLAEKLAEVEPFKTTFLVGIQNRAWPFGLFVCAILGLSLFTERPYCKYLCPLGASLAIPSMFRVFGIRRKPDCTRCKACAVGCGAQAIDGKGRIDPRECLLCLDCMVLYTDAHACPPLAKERKRRERDGQPLSRIGRDGYFIPIVPVTSGETRQTRQTDTEAAP
;
A
#
# COMPACT_ATOMS: atom_id res chain seq x y z
N MET A 1 -32.97 -4.23 41.97
CA MET A 1 -31.81 -4.33 42.87
C MET A 1 -31.82 -3.11 43.78
N VAL A 2 -31.68 -3.32 45.09
CA VAL A 2 -31.83 -2.28 46.13
C VAL A 2 -30.46 -1.73 46.51
N TRP A 3 -30.33 -0.41 46.52
CA TRP A 3 -29.28 0.33 47.23
C TRP A 3 -29.95 1.52 47.93
N GLY A 4 -29.85 1.60 49.25
CA GLY A 4 -30.35 2.72 50.06
C GLY A 4 -30.65 2.35 51.52
N ARG A 5 -30.11 3.10 52.49
CA ARG A 5 -30.50 3.04 53.91
C ARG A 5 -31.51 4.14 54.24
N GLY A 6 -32.69 3.72 54.68
CA GLY A 6 -33.36 4.15 55.91
C GLY A 6 -33.82 5.60 56.07
N VAL A 7 -35.14 5.80 56.00
CA VAL A 7 -35.91 6.41 57.09
C VAL A 7 -37.16 5.53 57.35
N ASP A 8 -37.04 4.68 58.39
CA ASP A 8 -38.04 4.14 59.34
C ASP A 8 -39.36 3.42 58.94
N PRO A 9 -39.85 2.51 59.83
CA PRO A 9 -40.32 1.18 59.43
C PRO A 9 -41.82 0.96 59.65
N CYS A 10 -42.48 0.25 58.72
CA CYS A 10 -43.66 -0.56 59.05
C CYS A 10 -43.87 -1.69 58.02
N SER A 11 -43.82 -2.92 58.55
CA SER A 11 -44.44 -4.16 58.08
C SER A 11 -44.30 -4.56 56.60
N VAL A 12 -43.43 -5.54 56.34
CA VAL A 12 -43.73 -6.96 55.99
C VAL A 12 -42.45 -7.58 55.38
N GLY A 13 -42.03 -8.71 55.94
CA GLY A 13 -40.67 -9.24 55.83
C GLY A 13 -40.28 -9.90 54.50
N ALA A 14 -39.01 -9.70 54.14
CA ALA A 14 -38.16 -10.68 53.49
C ALA A 14 -36.70 -10.30 53.78
N THR A 15 -36.03 -11.11 54.59
CA THR A 15 -34.64 -11.00 55.01
C THR A 15 -33.70 -11.19 53.82
N GLY A 16 -33.07 -10.11 53.36
CA GLY A 16 -31.97 -10.14 52.39
C GLY A 16 -30.79 -9.32 52.91
N THR A 17 -29.73 -9.97 53.34
CA THR A 17 -28.49 -9.35 53.80
C THR A 17 -27.82 -8.56 52.66
N ALA A 18 -27.84 -7.22 52.76
CA ALA A 18 -27.10 -6.33 51.87
C ALA A 18 -25.61 -6.35 52.26
N THR A 19 -24.78 -7.02 51.46
CA THR A 19 -23.31 -6.87 51.51
C THR A 19 -22.91 -5.58 50.80
N TRP A 20 -22.45 -4.59 51.56
CA TRP A 20 -21.96 -3.30 51.09
C TRP A 20 -20.50 -3.43 50.59
N LEU A 21 -20.18 -2.89 49.42
CA LEU A 21 -18.81 -2.79 48.89
C LEU A 21 -18.16 -1.50 49.43
N ALA A 22 -16.96 -1.62 50.03
CA ALA A 22 -16.38 -0.62 50.92
C ALA A 22 -15.70 0.60 50.25
N ASN A 23 -16.05 0.99 49.02
CA ASN A 23 -15.46 2.15 48.32
C ASN A 23 -16.34 2.65 47.16
N GLU A 24 -17.61 2.97 47.41
CA GLU A 24 -18.48 3.60 46.41
C GLU A 24 -18.66 5.10 46.70
N PRO A 25 -18.67 5.97 45.67
CA PRO A 25 -18.87 7.41 45.85
C PRO A 25 -20.25 7.71 46.46
N ASP A 26 -20.36 8.80 47.23
CA ASP A 26 -21.61 9.24 47.86
C ASP A 26 -22.69 9.50 46.79
N VAL A 27 -23.60 8.53 46.60
CA VAL A 27 -24.69 8.63 45.62
C VAL A 27 -25.88 9.29 46.31
N THR A 28 -26.14 10.56 46.00
CA THR A 28 -27.24 11.35 46.60
C THR A 28 -28.63 10.99 46.07
N GLN A 29 -28.72 10.18 45.00
CA GLN A 29 -29.98 9.78 44.39
C GLN A 29 -29.98 8.31 43.99
N SER A 30 -30.90 7.53 44.55
CA SER A 30 -31.19 6.15 44.17
C SER A 30 -32.63 6.04 43.66
N ALA A 31 -32.83 5.40 42.51
CA ALA A 31 -34.16 5.09 42.00
C ALA A 31 -34.31 3.58 41.77
N ILE A 32 -35.47 3.03 42.14
CA ILE A 32 -35.78 1.61 41.91
C ILE A 32 -36.60 1.51 40.62
N PHE A 33 -36.07 0.76 39.65
CA PHE A 33 -36.77 0.42 38.42
C PHE A 33 -37.36 -0.98 38.55
N ILE A 34 -38.66 -1.12 38.33
CA ILE A 34 -39.35 -2.40 38.31
C ILE A 34 -39.66 -2.76 36.87
N VAL A 35 -38.98 -3.78 36.34
CA VAL A 35 -39.24 -4.33 35.00
C VAL A 35 -40.26 -5.45 35.12
N ARG A 36 -41.44 -5.27 34.51
CA ARG A 36 -42.56 -6.24 34.59
C ARG A 36 -42.74 -7.10 33.34
N SER A 37 -41.78 -7.13 32.42
CA SER A 37 -41.91 -7.96 31.21
C SER A 37 -41.46 -9.39 31.47
N GLY A 38 -42.27 -10.37 31.06
CA GLY A 38 -41.91 -11.79 31.14
C GLY A 38 -40.77 -12.20 30.19
N SER A 39 -40.36 -11.31 29.28
CA SER A 39 -39.23 -11.48 28.36
C SER A 39 -37.88 -11.04 28.95
N PHE A 40 -37.87 -10.36 30.10
CA PHE A 40 -36.63 -9.89 30.73
C PHE A 40 -36.04 -10.98 31.63
N SER A 41 -34.81 -11.40 31.34
CA SER A 41 -34.07 -12.33 32.18
C SER A 41 -32.80 -11.68 32.71
N ALA A 42 -32.73 -11.48 34.03
CA ALA A 42 -31.56 -10.91 34.71
C ALA A 42 -30.29 -11.77 34.59
N ALA A 43 -30.43 -13.04 34.21
CA ALA A 43 -29.31 -13.95 33.97
C ALA A 43 -28.52 -13.66 32.68
N TRP A 44 -29.10 -12.92 31.73
CA TRP A 44 -28.45 -12.52 30.48
C TRP A 44 -27.83 -11.11 30.61
N PRO A 45 -26.80 -10.75 29.82
CA PRO A 45 -26.28 -9.39 29.85
C PRO A 45 -27.35 -8.42 29.36
N TRP A 46 -27.44 -7.30 30.05
CA TRP A 46 -28.30 -6.20 29.65
C TRP A 46 -27.49 -4.92 29.59
N LYS A 47 -27.88 -4.03 28.68
CA LYS A 47 -27.22 -2.73 28.51
C LYS A 47 -28.01 -1.67 29.26
N LEU A 48 -27.36 -1.01 30.20
CA LEU A 48 -27.85 0.22 30.80
C LEU A 48 -27.47 1.37 29.85
N VAL A 49 -28.49 1.98 29.23
CA VAL A 49 -28.33 3.11 28.32
C VAL A 49 -28.78 4.37 29.04
N PHE A 50 -27.83 5.21 29.44
CA PHE A 50 -28.12 6.52 30.01
C PHE A 50 -28.17 7.56 28.90
N LEU A 51 -29.36 8.14 28.68
CA LEU A 51 -29.59 9.17 27.66
C LEU A 51 -29.56 10.55 28.32
N GLY A 52 -28.47 11.28 28.12
CA GLY A 52 -28.38 12.69 28.46
C GLY A 52 -28.89 13.55 27.31
N ASN A 53 -29.72 14.56 27.60
CA ASN A 53 -30.10 15.57 26.61
C ASN A 53 -29.52 16.94 26.96
N ARG A 54 -29.13 17.70 25.94
CA ARG A 54 -28.77 19.11 26.04
C ARG A 54 -29.63 19.88 25.05
N VAL A 55 -30.37 20.87 25.56
CA VAL A 55 -31.15 21.81 24.74
C VAL A 55 -30.26 23.01 24.46
N ASP A 56 -30.01 23.30 23.20
CA ASP A 56 -29.34 24.54 22.79
C ASP A 56 -30.29 25.72 23.03
N ARG A 57 -29.86 26.66 23.88
CA ARG A 57 -30.69 27.81 24.30
C ARG A 57 -30.97 28.78 23.16
N ALA A 58 -30.16 28.81 22.10
CA ALA A 58 -30.32 29.74 20.99
C ALA A 58 -31.25 29.21 19.89
N THR A 59 -31.26 27.90 19.66
CA THR A 59 -31.96 27.26 18.53
C THR A 59 -33.11 26.35 18.95
N GLY A 60 -33.23 26.04 20.25
CA GLY A 60 -34.19 25.06 20.77
C GLY A 60 -33.89 23.60 20.39
N ALA A 61 -32.79 23.35 19.66
CA ALA A 61 -32.42 22.03 19.19
C ALA A 61 -31.98 21.14 20.35
N ARG A 62 -32.48 19.89 20.39
CA ARG A 62 -32.09 18.89 21.39
C ARG A 62 -30.97 18.01 20.84
N THR A 63 -29.83 18.00 21.51
CA THR A 63 -28.74 17.06 21.26
C THR A 63 -28.77 15.98 22.33
N PHE A 64 -28.65 14.71 21.92
CA PHE A 64 -28.67 13.55 22.82
C PHE A 64 -27.28 12.91 22.85
N ALA A 65 -26.82 12.54 24.04
CA ALA A 65 -25.63 11.72 24.25
C ALA A 65 -26.06 10.43 24.95
N SER A 66 -25.74 9.29 24.34
CA SER A 66 -25.99 7.97 24.92
C SER A 66 -24.72 7.44 25.57
N PHE A 67 -24.82 7.02 26.83
CA PHE A 67 -23.77 6.33 27.56
C PHE A 67 -24.23 4.90 27.81
N ASP A 68 -23.54 3.95 27.18
CA ASP A 68 -23.91 2.54 27.24
C ASP A 68 -22.96 1.80 28.19
N ALA A 69 -23.52 1.12 29.19
CA ALA A 69 -22.78 0.21 30.06
C ALA A 69 -23.39 -1.19 29.98
N GLU A 70 -22.60 -2.18 29.59
CA GLU A 70 -23.04 -3.57 29.66
C GLU A 70 -22.93 -4.06 31.11
N TYR A 71 -24.04 -4.54 31.67
CA TYR A 71 -24.09 -5.04 33.03
C TYR A 71 -24.32 -6.56 33.03
N TRP A 72 -23.51 -7.24 33.83
CA TRP A 72 -23.67 -8.65 34.15
C TRP A 72 -24.05 -8.80 35.61
N LEU A 73 -25.07 -9.62 35.87
CA LEU A 73 -25.40 -9.97 37.24
C LEU A 73 -24.17 -10.61 37.92
N PRO A 74 -23.83 -10.20 39.16
CA PRO A 74 -22.75 -10.82 39.93
C PRO A 74 -22.92 -12.33 39.98
N ALA A 75 -21.84 -13.08 39.74
CA ALA A 75 -21.90 -14.54 39.63
C ALA A 75 -22.46 -15.23 40.89
N LYS A 76 -22.28 -14.62 42.06
CA LYS A 76 -22.85 -15.07 43.35
C LYS A 76 -24.38 -15.09 43.40
N LEU A 77 -25.05 -14.40 42.47
CA LEU A 77 -26.51 -14.32 42.36
C LEU A 77 -27.06 -15.19 41.21
N LEU A 78 -26.21 -15.98 40.56
CA LEU A 78 -26.58 -16.85 39.44
C LEU A 78 -26.34 -18.32 39.81
N GLU A 79 -27.41 -19.11 39.80
CA GLU A 79 -27.32 -20.57 39.86
C GLU A 79 -27.06 -21.12 38.45
N GLY A 80 -26.04 -21.97 38.29
CA GLY A 80 -25.66 -22.55 36.99
C GLY A 80 -24.67 -21.73 36.14
N GLY A 81 -24.18 -20.59 36.67
CA GLY A 81 -23.16 -19.77 36.01
C GLY A 81 -23.71 -18.84 34.93
N ARG A 82 -22.82 -18.11 34.25
CA ARG A 82 -23.22 -17.17 33.19
C ARG A 82 -23.59 -17.92 31.91
N PRO A 83 -24.71 -17.57 31.25
CA PRO A 83 -25.02 -18.13 29.94
C PRO A 83 -23.91 -17.76 28.94
N LYS A 84 -23.57 -18.71 28.06
CA LYS A 84 -22.64 -18.46 26.95
C LYS A 84 -23.38 -17.63 25.91
N VAL A 85 -23.17 -16.32 25.95
CA VAL A 85 -23.72 -15.40 24.95
C VAL A 85 -22.87 -15.51 23.69
N GLU A 86 -23.44 -16.08 22.64
CA GLU A 86 -22.86 -15.99 21.31
C GLU A 86 -22.96 -14.55 20.83
N THR A 87 -21.91 -13.76 21.10
CA THR A 87 -21.83 -12.42 20.55
C THR A 87 -21.81 -12.52 19.03
N PRO A 88 -22.62 -11.71 18.32
CA PRO A 88 -22.60 -11.73 16.86
C PRO A 88 -21.17 -11.49 16.39
N THR A 89 -20.65 -12.42 15.60
CA THR A 89 -19.27 -12.35 15.09
C THR A 89 -19.06 -10.97 14.47
N PRO A 90 -17.99 -10.22 14.84
CA PRO A 90 -17.75 -8.90 14.30
C PRO A 90 -17.80 -8.92 12.77
N ALA A 91 -18.43 -7.92 12.16
CA ALA A 91 -18.64 -7.88 10.71
C ALA A 91 -17.34 -8.05 9.90
N TRP A 92 -16.24 -7.48 10.40
CA TRP A 92 -14.91 -7.67 9.81
C TRP A 92 -14.47 -9.14 9.85
N LEU A 93 -14.59 -9.84 10.99
CA LEU A 93 -14.16 -11.23 11.10
C LEU A 93 -14.99 -12.15 10.18
N LYS A 94 -16.28 -11.84 10.00
CA LYS A 94 -17.13 -12.52 9.02
C LYS A 94 -16.67 -12.28 7.58
N ALA A 95 -16.25 -11.06 7.23
CA ALA A 95 -15.70 -10.74 5.91
C ALA A 95 -14.41 -11.52 5.61
N TRP A 96 -13.52 -11.67 6.60
CA TRP A 96 -12.27 -12.43 6.46
C TRP A 96 -12.53 -13.94 6.32
N LYS A 97 -13.42 -14.51 7.15
CA LYS A 97 -13.75 -15.95 7.08
C LYS A 97 -14.47 -16.33 5.79
N SER A 98 -15.42 -15.51 5.34
CA SER A 98 -16.22 -15.79 4.13
C SER A 98 -15.41 -15.75 2.83
N ARG A 99 -14.28 -15.04 2.79
CA ARG A 99 -13.44 -14.87 1.60
C ARG A 99 -12.02 -15.42 1.77
N ALA A 100 -11.84 -16.41 2.65
CA ALA A 100 -10.52 -16.92 3.00
C ALA A 100 -9.68 -17.39 1.80
N LEU A 101 -10.27 -18.13 0.85
CA LEU A 101 -9.55 -18.63 -0.33
C LEU A 101 -9.08 -17.48 -1.26
N PRO A 102 -9.96 -16.56 -1.73
CA PRO A 102 -9.53 -15.38 -2.47
C PRO A 102 -8.45 -14.55 -1.75
N ILE A 103 -8.56 -14.38 -0.43
CA ILE A 103 -7.58 -13.65 0.39
C ILE A 103 -6.24 -14.38 0.37
N GLY A 104 -6.23 -15.70 0.54
CA GLY A 104 -5.01 -16.53 0.50
C GLY A 104 -4.33 -16.46 -0.87
N LEU A 105 -5.08 -16.56 -1.96
CA LEU A 105 -4.56 -16.41 -3.33
C LEU A 105 -3.99 -15.01 -3.56
N PHE A 106 -4.67 -13.97 -3.05
CA PHE A 106 -4.20 -12.60 -3.14
C PHE A 106 -2.89 -12.39 -2.37
N ALA A 107 -2.79 -12.89 -1.13
CA ALA A 107 -1.56 -12.84 -0.35
C ALA A 107 -0.41 -13.59 -1.05
N ALA A 108 -0.67 -14.79 -1.58
CA ALA A 108 0.31 -15.55 -2.34
C ALA A 108 0.80 -14.79 -3.59
N PHE A 109 -0.11 -14.13 -4.31
CA PHE A 109 0.22 -13.28 -5.45
C PHE A 109 1.14 -12.12 -5.06
N LEU A 110 0.82 -11.40 -3.98
CA LEU A 110 1.68 -10.31 -3.47
C LEU A 110 3.08 -10.80 -3.11
N VAL A 111 3.17 -11.92 -2.39
CA VAL A 111 4.45 -12.54 -2.03
C VAL A 111 5.22 -12.96 -3.28
N ALA A 112 4.57 -13.61 -4.25
CA ALA A 112 5.21 -14.01 -5.50
C ALA A 112 5.82 -12.83 -6.27
N VAL A 113 5.11 -11.69 -6.34
CA VAL A 113 5.63 -10.47 -6.98
C VAL A 113 6.79 -9.88 -6.20
N ALA A 114 6.73 -9.84 -4.87
CA ALA A 114 7.85 -9.37 -4.04
C ALA A 114 9.08 -10.27 -4.21
N VAL A 115 8.91 -11.60 -4.21
CA VAL A 115 10.01 -12.55 -4.40
C VAL A 115 10.62 -12.43 -5.80
N ALA A 116 9.78 -12.35 -6.84
CA ALA A 116 10.25 -12.13 -8.21
C ALA A 116 11.06 -10.82 -8.32
N HIS A 117 10.60 -9.76 -7.65
CA HIS A 117 11.32 -8.49 -7.60
C HIS A 117 12.61 -8.54 -6.77
N ALA A 118 12.64 -9.28 -5.67
CA ALA A 118 13.85 -9.49 -4.87
C ALA A 118 14.95 -10.18 -5.71
N PHE A 119 14.57 -11.08 -6.63
CA PHE A 119 15.48 -11.71 -7.58
C PHE A 119 15.76 -10.89 -8.85
N ARG A 120 15.41 -9.59 -8.89
CA ARG A 120 15.60 -8.70 -10.06
C ARG A 120 17.02 -8.74 -10.63
N ASP A 121 18.05 -8.74 -9.79
CA ASP A 121 19.46 -8.73 -10.24
C ASP A 121 19.82 -10.02 -11.02
N LYS A 122 19.26 -11.17 -10.64
CA LYS A 122 19.47 -12.44 -11.36
C LYS A 122 18.67 -12.44 -12.66
N LEU A 123 17.44 -11.92 -12.63
CA LEU A 123 16.53 -11.91 -13.76
C LEU A 123 17.02 -10.97 -14.89
N THR A 124 17.49 -9.77 -14.54
CA THR A 124 17.99 -8.80 -15.52
C THR A 124 19.28 -9.25 -16.18
N ARG A 125 20.13 -10.04 -15.49
CA ARG A 125 21.35 -10.63 -16.06
C ARG A 125 21.09 -11.69 -17.12
N ARG A 126 19.94 -12.37 -17.04
CA ARG A 126 19.51 -13.33 -18.07
C ARG A 126 18.81 -12.65 -19.25
N ALA A 127 18.44 -11.38 -19.09
CA ALA A 127 17.80 -10.59 -20.12
C ALA A 127 18.83 -9.76 -20.89
N THR A 128 18.58 -9.57 -22.19
CA THR A 128 19.32 -8.64 -23.04
C THR A 128 18.38 -7.55 -23.54
N GLN A 129 18.92 -6.45 -24.07
CA GLN A 129 18.08 -5.39 -24.65
C GLN A 129 17.19 -5.89 -25.79
N ARG A 130 17.66 -6.88 -26.55
CA ARG A 130 16.90 -7.52 -27.62
C ARG A 130 15.88 -8.53 -27.07
N ASN A 131 16.28 -9.37 -26.12
CA ASN A 131 15.40 -10.37 -25.50
C ASN A 131 15.18 -10.09 -24.01
N LYS A 132 14.07 -9.39 -23.73
CA LYS A 132 13.64 -9.05 -22.36
C LYS A 132 12.68 -10.07 -21.75
N TRP A 133 12.52 -11.25 -22.37
CA TRP A 133 11.51 -12.24 -21.99
C TRP A 133 11.49 -12.59 -20.50
N PRO A 134 12.64 -12.86 -19.82
CA PRO A 134 12.60 -13.25 -18.41
C PRO A 134 11.95 -12.19 -17.52
N VAL A 135 12.30 -10.91 -17.72
CA VAL A 135 11.71 -9.80 -16.94
C VAL A 135 10.25 -9.57 -17.34
N ASN A 136 9.99 -9.60 -18.64
CA ASN A 136 8.69 -9.31 -19.21
C ASN A 136 7.62 -10.36 -18.87
N ALA A 137 8.00 -11.64 -18.82
CA ALA A 137 7.08 -12.72 -18.49
C ALA A 137 6.48 -12.51 -17.10
N PHE A 138 7.33 -12.37 -16.07
CA PHE A 138 6.85 -12.09 -14.71
C PHE A 138 6.07 -10.77 -14.62
N LYS A 139 6.53 -9.72 -15.31
CA LYS A 139 5.88 -8.41 -15.29
C LYS A 139 4.48 -8.47 -15.91
N TYR A 140 4.32 -9.09 -17.08
CA TYR A 140 3.02 -9.16 -17.76
C TYR A 140 2.07 -10.13 -17.08
N SER A 141 2.56 -11.25 -16.56
CA SER A 141 1.74 -12.13 -15.72
C SER A 141 1.21 -11.36 -14.51
N ALA A 142 2.05 -10.60 -13.82
CA ALA A 142 1.62 -9.76 -12.71
C ALA A 142 0.58 -8.72 -13.14
N TRP A 143 0.76 -8.06 -14.28
CA TRP A 143 -0.21 -7.11 -14.79
C TRP A 143 -1.56 -7.72 -15.13
N VAL A 144 -1.59 -8.86 -15.82
CA VAL A 144 -2.84 -9.53 -16.19
C VAL A 144 -3.59 -9.94 -14.93
N ILE A 145 -2.91 -10.54 -13.95
CA ILE A 145 -3.50 -10.90 -12.66
C ILE A 145 -3.98 -9.64 -11.92
N SER A 146 -3.19 -8.57 -11.89
CA SER A 146 -3.58 -7.30 -11.28
C SER A 146 -4.80 -6.65 -11.93
N ILE A 147 -4.94 -6.72 -13.25
CA ILE A 147 -6.10 -6.13 -13.95
C ILE A 147 -7.34 -6.99 -13.69
N VAL A 148 -7.24 -8.30 -13.93
CA VAL A 148 -8.39 -9.21 -13.93
C VAL A 148 -8.79 -9.58 -12.50
N PHE A 149 -7.87 -10.16 -11.72
CA PHE A 149 -8.20 -10.67 -10.40
C PHE A 149 -8.29 -9.54 -9.37
N VAL A 150 -7.31 -8.64 -9.33
CA VAL A 150 -7.26 -7.58 -8.30
C VAL A 150 -8.18 -6.40 -8.64
N GLY A 151 -8.15 -5.95 -9.90
CA GLY A 151 -8.95 -4.84 -10.39
C GLY A 151 -10.43 -5.19 -10.53
N PHE A 152 -10.78 -6.09 -11.45
CA PHE A 152 -12.18 -6.42 -11.74
C PHE A 152 -12.78 -7.45 -10.77
N GLY A 153 -12.00 -8.43 -10.30
CA GLY A 153 -12.49 -9.49 -9.42
C GLY A 153 -12.66 -9.07 -7.95
N ALA A 154 -11.57 -8.63 -7.33
CA ALA A 154 -11.54 -8.27 -5.91
C ALA A 154 -11.90 -6.81 -5.64
N MET A 155 -11.90 -5.95 -6.67
CA MET A 155 -12.10 -4.49 -6.55
C MET A 155 -11.17 -3.84 -5.51
N ALA A 156 -10.02 -4.46 -5.28
CA ALA A 156 -9.09 -4.11 -4.22
C ALA A 156 -8.12 -3.03 -4.72
N GLN A 157 -8.50 -1.77 -4.54
CA GLN A 157 -7.74 -0.63 -5.07
C GLN A 157 -7.34 0.33 -3.96
N PRO A 158 -6.03 0.43 -3.69
CA PRO A 158 -5.49 1.51 -2.88
C PRO A 158 -5.81 2.85 -3.53
N SER A 159 -6.30 3.79 -2.73
CA SER A 159 -6.82 5.10 -3.14
C SER A 159 -6.22 6.21 -2.30
N VAL A 160 -6.16 7.44 -2.83
CA VAL A 160 -5.79 8.62 -2.04
C VAL A 160 -6.76 8.84 -0.88
N THR A 161 -8.04 8.52 -1.03
CA THR A 161 -9.04 8.70 0.04
C THR A 161 -8.64 7.96 1.30
N GLN A 162 -8.09 6.75 1.16
CA GLN A 162 -7.59 5.98 2.31
C GLN A 162 -6.43 6.69 2.98
N VAL A 163 -5.50 7.27 2.22
CA VAL A 163 -4.41 8.08 2.79
C VAL A 163 -4.96 9.28 3.57
N LEU A 164 -5.95 9.97 3.01
CA LEU A 164 -6.61 11.09 3.70
C LEU A 164 -7.35 10.63 4.96
N THR A 165 -8.04 9.49 4.92
CA THR A 165 -8.69 8.88 6.08
C THR A 165 -7.67 8.51 7.15
N TRP A 166 -6.50 7.96 6.77
CA TRP A 166 -5.41 7.67 7.72
C TRP A 166 -4.90 8.95 8.39
N VAL A 167 -4.63 10.01 7.62
CA VAL A 167 -4.17 11.28 8.18
C VAL A 167 -5.22 11.87 9.13
N HIS A 168 -6.49 11.90 8.72
CA HIS A 168 -7.57 12.42 9.55
C HIS A 168 -7.80 11.53 10.79
N SER A 169 -7.75 10.21 10.68
CA SER A 169 -7.91 9.30 11.80
C SER A 169 -6.77 9.42 12.82
N LEU A 170 -5.55 9.66 12.35
CA LEU A 170 -4.39 9.93 13.21
C LEU A 170 -4.52 11.26 13.97
N LEU A 171 -5.11 12.29 13.34
CA LEU A 171 -5.25 13.62 13.95
C LEU A 171 -6.46 13.74 14.89
N PHE A 172 -7.59 13.10 14.56
CA PHE A 172 -8.85 13.32 15.26
C PHE A 172 -9.30 12.13 16.12
N GLN A 173 -9.44 10.93 15.55
CA GLN A 173 -9.97 9.74 16.23
C GLN A 173 -9.49 8.46 15.54
N TRP A 174 -8.80 7.58 16.29
CA TRP A 174 -8.27 6.32 15.76
C TRP A 174 -9.31 5.18 15.87
N ARG A 175 -9.80 4.66 14.73
CA ARG A 175 -10.79 3.56 14.69
C ARG A 175 -10.34 2.39 13.80
N TRP A 176 -9.85 1.30 14.41
CA TRP A 176 -9.37 0.10 13.70
C TRP A 176 -10.45 -0.63 12.88
N SER A 177 -11.71 -0.57 13.29
CA SER A 177 -12.81 -1.34 12.68
C SER A 177 -13.07 -1.00 11.21
N LEU A 178 -12.84 0.26 10.81
CA LEU A 178 -12.99 0.69 9.42
C LEU A 178 -11.91 0.10 8.52
N PHE A 179 -10.69 -0.04 9.02
CA PHE A 179 -9.56 -0.55 8.24
C PHE A 179 -9.62 -2.07 8.04
N LEU A 180 -10.10 -2.83 9.03
CA LEU A 180 -10.21 -4.29 8.94
C LEU A 180 -11.42 -4.74 8.11
N SER A 181 -12.30 -3.83 7.71
CA SER A 181 -13.55 -4.15 6.99
C SER A 181 -13.30 -4.67 5.57
N ASP A 182 -12.24 -4.20 4.89
CA ASP A 182 -11.81 -4.69 3.58
C ASP A 182 -10.47 -5.45 3.69
N PRO A 183 -10.50 -6.80 3.69
CA PRO A 183 -9.29 -7.60 3.87
C PRO A 183 -8.27 -7.43 2.74
N PHE A 184 -8.70 -7.21 1.51
CA PHE A 184 -7.80 -7.11 0.37
C PHE A 184 -7.06 -5.78 0.36
N VAL A 185 -7.78 -4.68 0.56
CA VAL A 185 -7.19 -3.35 0.68
C VAL A 185 -6.22 -3.31 1.87
N PHE A 186 -6.59 -3.91 2.99
CA PHE A 186 -5.73 -3.99 4.17
C PHE A 186 -4.40 -4.71 3.88
N LEU A 187 -4.45 -5.91 3.28
CA LEU A 187 -3.24 -6.64 2.88
C LEU A 187 -2.40 -5.85 1.87
N PHE A 188 -3.05 -5.14 0.94
CA PHE A 188 -2.34 -4.30 -0.02
C PHE A 188 -1.59 -3.16 0.67
N TRP A 189 -2.19 -2.50 1.66
CA TRP A 189 -1.54 -1.42 2.39
C TRP A 189 -0.35 -1.90 3.20
N ILE A 190 -0.44 -3.06 3.85
CA ILE A 190 0.71 -3.68 4.53
C ILE A 190 1.83 -3.93 3.52
N PHE A 191 1.48 -4.52 2.37
CA PHE A 191 2.44 -4.78 1.31
C PHE A 191 3.06 -3.49 0.76
N ILE A 192 2.27 -2.45 0.51
CA ILE A 192 2.74 -1.14 0.02
C ILE A 192 3.67 -0.51 1.05
N ALA A 193 3.29 -0.47 2.33
CA ALA A 193 4.11 0.09 3.40
C ALA A 193 5.48 -0.59 3.46
N ALA A 194 5.51 -1.93 3.46
CA ALA A 194 6.75 -2.70 3.47
C ALA A 194 7.59 -2.44 2.20
N THR A 195 6.99 -2.55 1.02
CA THR A 195 7.73 -2.48 -0.25
C THR A 195 8.20 -1.07 -0.61
N VAL A 196 7.47 -0.04 -0.21
CA VAL A 196 7.88 1.36 -0.41
C VAL A 196 9.14 1.67 0.37
N LEU A 197 9.28 1.15 1.60
CA LEU A 197 10.49 1.33 2.41
C LEU A 197 11.65 0.46 1.91
N ILE A 198 11.38 -0.72 1.35
CA ILE A 198 12.45 -1.61 0.89
C ILE A 198 12.95 -1.19 -0.51
N TRP A 199 12.07 -1.02 -1.49
CA TRP A 199 12.43 -0.79 -2.90
C TRP A 199 11.95 0.56 -3.45
N GLY A 200 11.02 1.23 -2.77
CA GLY A 200 10.32 2.41 -3.26
C GLY A 200 8.95 2.06 -3.86
N ARG A 201 8.16 3.09 -4.17
CA ARG A 201 6.78 2.94 -4.69
C ARG A 201 6.65 2.23 -6.04
N GLY A 202 7.76 2.07 -6.77
CA GLY A 202 7.74 1.52 -8.12
C GLY A 202 7.27 0.07 -8.18
N LEU A 203 7.40 -0.73 -7.11
CA LEU A 203 6.93 -2.11 -7.10
C LEU A 203 5.40 -2.12 -7.17
N PHE A 204 4.73 -1.34 -6.33
CA PHE A 204 3.29 -1.19 -6.41
C PHE A 204 2.85 -0.49 -7.71
N CYS A 205 3.30 0.75 -7.94
CA CYS A 205 2.81 1.56 -9.06
C CYS A 205 3.16 0.96 -10.43
N GLY A 206 4.27 0.25 -10.56
CA GLY A 206 4.75 -0.32 -11.82
C GLY A 206 4.29 -1.75 -12.09
N TRP A 207 4.14 -2.59 -11.06
CA TRP A 207 3.87 -4.03 -11.23
C TRP A 207 2.47 -4.44 -10.78
N LEU A 208 1.91 -3.81 -9.74
CA LEU A 208 0.70 -4.32 -9.08
C LEU A 208 -0.53 -3.44 -9.26
N CYS A 209 -0.35 -2.12 -9.41
CA CYS A 209 -1.44 -1.18 -9.60
C CYS A 209 -2.28 -1.57 -10.84
N PRO A 210 -3.57 -1.91 -10.71
CA PRO A 210 -4.39 -2.35 -11.83
C PRO A 210 -4.51 -1.28 -12.92
N PHE A 211 -4.78 -0.03 -12.54
CA PHE A 211 -4.87 1.09 -13.50
C PHE A 211 -3.53 1.39 -14.17
N GLY A 212 -2.44 1.35 -13.41
CA GLY A 212 -1.11 1.55 -13.98
C GLY A 212 -0.77 0.48 -15.01
N SER A 213 -1.05 -0.79 -14.67
CA SER A 213 -0.86 -1.94 -15.56
C SER A 213 -1.71 -1.82 -16.82
N LEU A 214 -2.97 -1.40 -16.69
CA LEU A 214 -3.87 -1.11 -17.80
C LEU A 214 -3.32 -0.01 -18.71
N SER A 215 -2.85 1.10 -18.13
CA SER A 215 -2.28 2.23 -18.87
C SER A 215 -0.99 1.87 -19.63
N GLU A 216 -0.09 1.08 -19.05
CA GLU A 216 1.09 0.58 -19.80
C GLU A 216 0.72 -0.49 -20.83
N GLY A 217 -0.31 -1.28 -20.55
CA GLY A 217 -0.93 -2.18 -21.53
C GLY A 217 -1.43 -1.41 -22.76
N MET A 218 -2.16 -0.31 -22.56
CA MET A 218 -2.61 0.58 -23.65
C MET A 218 -1.43 1.11 -24.46
N PHE A 219 -0.38 1.61 -23.80
CA PHE A 219 0.82 2.08 -24.49
C PHE A 219 1.45 1.01 -25.40
N ARG A 220 1.44 -0.25 -24.96
CA ARG A 220 1.96 -1.37 -25.75
C ARG A 220 1.03 -1.76 -26.89
N ILE A 221 -0.28 -1.75 -26.66
CA ILE A 221 -1.28 -1.97 -27.71
C ILE A 221 -1.14 -0.90 -28.80
N GLY A 222 -0.95 0.36 -28.44
CA GLY A 222 -0.67 1.43 -29.41
C GLY A 222 0.58 1.14 -30.27
N ARG A 223 1.60 0.50 -29.69
CA ARG A 223 2.80 0.09 -30.43
C ARG A 223 2.53 -1.07 -31.40
N LEU A 224 1.61 -1.98 -31.06
CA LEU A 224 1.20 -3.09 -31.92
C LEU A 224 0.34 -2.61 -33.09
N ILE A 225 -0.52 -1.61 -32.88
CA ILE A 225 -1.40 -1.02 -33.90
C ILE A 225 -0.65 -0.03 -34.82
N GLY A 226 0.67 0.13 -34.65
CA GLY A 226 1.49 0.96 -35.54
C GLY A 226 1.58 2.45 -35.15
N LEU A 227 1.06 2.85 -33.98
CA LEU A 227 1.16 4.23 -33.47
C LEU A 227 2.58 4.58 -32.98
N ARG A 228 3.57 3.71 -33.21
CA ARG A 228 4.97 3.88 -32.77
C ARG A 228 5.58 5.23 -33.18
N ARG A 229 5.18 5.78 -34.33
CA ARG A 229 5.64 7.11 -34.81
C ARG A 229 5.13 8.28 -33.96
N PHE A 230 3.98 8.14 -33.32
CA PHE A 230 3.36 9.16 -32.48
C PHE A 230 3.70 8.97 -31.00
N GLN A 231 4.28 7.82 -30.65
CA GLN A 231 4.76 7.55 -29.30
C GLN A 231 6.04 8.32 -29.01
N SER A 232 5.88 9.49 -28.39
CA SER A 232 6.99 10.35 -27.99
C SER A 232 7.01 10.55 -26.49
N GLN A 233 8.21 10.77 -25.95
CA GLN A 233 8.37 11.24 -24.58
C GLN A 233 8.22 12.76 -24.57
N LEU A 234 7.60 13.31 -23.52
CA LEU A 234 7.50 14.77 -23.39
C LEU A 234 8.90 15.40 -23.25
N PRO A 235 9.13 16.58 -23.84
CA PRO A 235 10.35 17.32 -23.63
C PRO A 235 10.66 17.49 -22.14
N ARG A 236 11.93 17.34 -21.78
CA ARG A 236 12.34 17.23 -20.37
C ARG A 236 11.90 18.42 -19.51
N LYS A 237 11.99 19.63 -20.05
CA LYS A 237 11.55 20.87 -19.40
C LYS A 237 10.05 20.85 -19.05
N VAL A 238 9.22 20.30 -19.93
CA VAL A 238 7.76 20.19 -19.71
C VAL A 238 7.48 19.09 -18.69
N HIS A 239 8.12 17.92 -18.83
CA HIS A 239 7.99 16.82 -17.87
C HIS A 239 8.35 17.26 -16.44
N ASP A 240 9.45 17.99 -16.26
CA ASP A 240 9.92 18.42 -14.94
C ASP A 240 8.99 19.44 -14.28
N LYS A 241 8.21 20.22 -15.04
CA LYS A 241 7.15 21.09 -14.52
C LYS A 241 5.87 20.30 -14.25
N LEU A 242 5.43 19.51 -15.23
CA LEU A 242 4.14 18.82 -15.19
C LEU A 242 4.08 17.75 -14.11
N LYS A 243 5.21 17.12 -13.75
CA LYS A 243 5.27 16.15 -12.63
C LYS A 243 4.91 16.77 -11.28
N TRP A 244 5.00 18.09 -11.11
CA TRP A 244 4.60 18.76 -9.87
C TRP A 244 3.08 18.82 -9.70
N LEU A 245 2.32 18.68 -10.78
CA LEU A 245 0.86 18.75 -10.75
C LEU A 245 0.26 17.71 -9.79
N LYS A 246 0.68 16.44 -9.84
CA LYS A 246 0.20 15.40 -8.91
C LYS A 246 0.48 15.73 -7.44
N TYR A 247 1.59 16.42 -7.14
CA TYR A 247 1.92 16.83 -5.78
C TYR A 247 1.04 18.01 -5.35
N GLY A 248 0.77 18.95 -6.26
CA GLY A 248 -0.21 20.02 -6.05
C GLY A 248 -1.63 19.50 -5.80
N VAL A 249 -2.08 18.52 -6.61
CA VAL A 249 -3.38 17.87 -6.43
C VAL A 249 -3.44 17.15 -5.08
N PHE A 250 -2.40 16.38 -4.71
CA PHE A 250 -2.36 15.73 -3.41
C PHE A 250 -2.36 16.72 -2.24
N ALA A 251 -1.55 17.79 -2.31
CA ALA A 251 -1.52 18.83 -1.29
C ALA A 251 -2.87 19.56 -1.16
N GLY A 252 -3.53 19.85 -2.28
CA GLY A 252 -4.87 20.43 -2.29
C GLY A 252 -5.92 19.52 -1.67
N LEU A 253 -5.93 18.23 -2.03
CA LEU A 253 -6.82 17.24 -1.42
C LEU A 253 -6.59 17.09 0.08
N LEU A 254 -5.32 17.10 0.51
CA LEU A 254 -4.95 17.07 1.92
C LEU A 254 -5.47 18.31 2.65
N GLY A 255 -5.27 19.51 2.10
CA GLY A 255 -5.78 20.75 2.67
C GLY A 255 -7.31 20.76 2.80
N VAL A 256 -8.03 20.33 1.76
CA VAL A 256 -9.50 20.23 1.81
C VAL A 256 -9.96 19.17 2.81
N SER A 257 -9.24 18.06 2.95
CA SER A 257 -9.59 17.00 3.91
C SER A 257 -9.56 17.45 5.37
N LEU A 258 -8.73 18.47 5.69
CA LEU A 258 -8.69 19.07 7.02
C LEU A 258 -9.88 20.00 7.28
N LEU A 259 -10.52 20.53 6.23
CA LEU A 259 -11.71 21.38 6.33
C LEU A 259 -13.00 20.55 6.31
N SER A 260 -13.08 19.55 5.43
CA SER A 260 -14.23 18.66 5.30
C SER A 260 -13.85 17.36 4.60
N MET A 261 -13.99 16.24 5.31
CA MET A 261 -13.79 14.91 4.73
C MET A 261 -14.73 14.65 3.54
N GLY A 262 -16.00 15.07 3.65
CA GLY A 262 -16.98 14.87 2.58
C GLY A 262 -16.64 15.61 1.28
N LEU A 263 -16.06 16.82 1.36
CA LEU A 263 -15.58 17.53 0.17
C LEU A 263 -14.33 16.88 -0.41
N ALA A 264 -13.40 16.42 0.44
CA ALA A 264 -12.20 15.73 -0.02
C ALA A 264 -12.52 14.43 -0.76
N GLU A 265 -13.51 13.65 -0.30
CA GLU A 265 -13.98 12.45 -1.01
C GLU A 265 -14.57 12.77 -2.38
N LYS A 266 -15.32 13.87 -2.52
CA LYS A 266 -15.85 14.33 -3.81
C LYS A 266 -14.73 14.78 -4.76
N LEU A 267 -13.75 15.53 -4.26
CA LEU A 267 -12.62 15.97 -5.08
C LEU A 267 -11.64 14.84 -5.41
N ALA A 268 -11.57 13.80 -4.57
CA ALA A 268 -10.80 12.59 -4.84
C ALA A 268 -11.35 11.76 -6.02
N GLU A 269 -12.51 12.14 -6.59
CA GLU A 269 -13.00 11.58 -7.86
C GLU A 269 -12.11 11.91 -9.07
N VAL A 270 -11.07 12.75 -8.88
CA VAL A 270 -9.93 12.87 -9.81
C VAL A 270 -9.21 11.52 -10.01
N GLU A 271 -9.46 10.53 -9.17
CA GLU A 271 -8.97 9.18 -9.32
C GLU A 271 -9.83 8.33 -10.27
N PRO A 272 -9.26 7.82 -11.39
CA PRO A 272 -9.99 7.05 -12.37
C PRO A 272 -10.36 5.64 -11.88
N PHE A 273 -9.84 5.22 -10.72
CA PHE A 273 -10.02 3.89 -10.12
C PHE A 273 -11.51 3.54 -9.94
N LYS A 274 -12.25 4.43 -9.26
CA LYS A 274 -13.69 4.26 -8.97
C LYS A 274 -14.50 4.09 -10.25
N THR A 275 -14.23 4.93 -11.26
CA THR A 275 -14.94 4.90 -12.54
C THR A 275 -14.54 3.69 -13.40
N THR A 276 -13.28 3.28 -13.37
CA THR A 276 -12.78 2.20 -14.24
C THR A 276 -13.16 0.81 -13.70
N PHE A 277 -13.06 0.58 -12.40
CA PHE A 277 -13.17 -0.77 -11.82
C PHE A 277 -14.34 -0.94 -10.85
N LEU A 278 -14.74 0.09 -10.10
CA LEU A 278 -15.78 -0.03 -9.07
C LEU A 278 -17.20 0.17 -9.63
N VAL A 279 -17.42 1.28 -10.36
CA VAL A 279 -18.74 1.65 -10.90
C VAL A 279 -18.88 1.23 -12.36
N GLY A 280 -17.77 1.26 -13.11
CA GLY A 280 -17.76 1.05 -14.55
C GLY A 280 -18.06 2.33 -15.33
N ILE A 281 -17.46 2.42 -16.53
CA ILE A 281 -17.52 3.61 -17.39
C ILE A 281 -18.95 3.90 -17.87
N GLN A 282 -19.76 2.86 -18.06
CA GLN A 282 -21.14 2.97 -18.58
C GLN A 282 -22.16 3.39 -17.52
N ASN A 283 -21.93 3.05 -16.25
CA ASN A 283 -22.88 3.31 -15.15
C ASN A 283 -22.62 4.66 -14.46
N ARG A 284 -21.58 5.39 -14.86
CA ARG A 284 -21.18 6.65 -14.26
C ARG A 284 -21.59 7.82 -15.16
N ALA A 285 -21.78 9.00 -14.57
CA ALA A 285 -22.03 10.22 -15.33
C ALA A 285 -20.93 10.44 -16.39
N TRP A 286 -21.37 10.88 -17.58
CA TRP A 286 -20.54 10.99 -18.78
C TRP A 286 -19.21 11.76 -18.60
N PRO A 287 -19.07 12.81 -17.74
CA PRO A 287 -17.80 13.51 -17.61
C PRO A 287 -16.68 12.63 -17.04
N PHE A 288 -17.01 11.74 -16.10
CA PHE A 288 -16.04 10.83 -15.50
C PHE A 288 -15.63 9.73 -16.46
N GLY A 289 -16.58 9.21 -17.25
CA GLY A 289 -16.30 8.27 -18.31
C GLY A 289 -15.37 8.87 -19.37
N LEU A 290 -15.68 10.10 -19.83
CA LEU A 290 -14.85 10.84 -20.77
C LEU A 290 -13.45 11.09 -20.22
N PHE A 291 -13.32 11.45 -18.94
CA PHE A 291 -12.03 11.64 -18.28
C PHE A 291 -11.17 10.36 -18.29
N VAL A 292 -11.75 9.20 -17.94
CA VAL A 292 -11.05 7.91 -18.01
C VAL A 292 -10.65 7.59 -19.45
N CYS A 293 -11.58 7.72 -20.40
CA CYS A 293 -11.31 7.48 -21.82
C CYS A 293 -10.21 8.39 -22.37
N ALA A 294 -10.19 9.67 -21.99
CA ALA A 294 -9.15 10.62 -22.38
C ALA A 294 -7.77 10.20 -21.81
N ILE A 295 -7.71 9.77 -20.55
CA ILE A 295 -6.47 9.28 -19.94
C ILE A 295 -5.98 7.99 -20.62
N LEU A 296 -6.87 7.04 -20.86
CA LEU A 296 -6.52 5.77 -21.52
C LEU A 296 -6.13 6.01 -22.99
N GLY A 297 -6.82 6.90 -23.69
CA GLY A 297 -6.45 7.36 -25.03
C GLY A 297 -5.08 8.02 -25.05
N LEU A 298 -4.78 8.92 -24.11
CA LEU A 298 -3.45 9.51 -23.97
C LEU A 298 -2.38 8.45 -23.64
N SER A 299 -2.77 7.38 -22.94
CA SER A 299 -1.87 6.26 -22.63
C SER A 299 -1.44 5.47 -23.87
N LEU A 300 -2.15 5.58 -25.01
CA LEU A 300 -1.71 5.02 -26.29
C LEU A 300 -0.46 5.74 -26.83
N PHE A 301 -0.33 7.04 -26.55
CA PHE A 301 0.74 7.89 -27.08
C PHE A 301 1.89 8.08 -26.09
N THR A 302 1.60 8.17 -24.79
CA THR A 302 2.60 8.39 -23.75
C THR A 302 2.52 7.28 -22.72
N GLU A 303 3.66 6.76 -22.26
CA GLU A 303 3.68 5.73 -21.22
C GLU A 303 3.17 6.30 -19.87
N ARG A 304 2.05 5.77 -19.35
CA ARG A 304 1.48 6.06 -18.02
C ARG A 304 1.31 7.57 -17.70
N PRO A 305 0.55 8.34 -18.49
CA PRO A 305 0.41 9.79 -18.31
C PRO A 305 -0.20 10.15 -16.96
N TYR A 306 -1.24 9.43 -16.53
CA TYR A 306 -1.91 9.67 -15.24
C TYR A 306 -0.97 9.46 -14.04
N CYS A 307 -0.25 8.34 -14.01
CA CYS A 307 0.69 8.03 -12.92
C CYS A 307 1.84 9.04 -12.83
N LYS A 308 2.23 9.66 -13.96
CA LYS A 308 3.31 10.67 -14.00
C LYS A 308 2.84 12.04 -13.53
N TYR A 309 1.64 12.46 -13.91
CA TYR A 309 1.26 13.87 -13.82
C TYR A 309 0.06 14.17 -12.93
N LEU A 310 -0.85 13.22 -12.70
CA LEU A 310 -2.12 13.52 -12.02
C LEU A 310 -2.42 12.66 -10.79
N CYS A 311 -1.83 11.47 -10.68
CA CYS A 311 -2.14 10.50 -9.62
C CYS A 311 -1.75 10.99 -8.21
N PRO A 312 -2.71 11.33 -7.34
CA PRO A 312 -2.42 11.86 -6.01
C PRO A 312 -1.92 10.76 -5.05
N LEU A 313 -2.42 9.52 -5.17
CA LEU A 313 -1.84 8.36 -4.48
C LEU A 313 -0.36 8.15 -4.86
N GLY A 314 0.00 8.37 -6.12
CA GLY A 314 1.39 8.27 -6.55
C GLY A 314 2.29 9.34 -5.91
N ALA A 315 1.73 10.52 -5.63
CA ALA A 315 2.42 11.61 -4.93
C ALA A 315 2.59 11.32 -3.43
N SER A 316 1.56 10.76 -2.77
CA SER A 316 1.66 10.38 -1.35
C SER A 316 2.71 9.29 -1.12
N LEU A 317 2.74 8.26 -1.98
CA LEU A 317 3.73 7.18 -1.91
C LEU A 317 5.15 7.62 -2.32
N ALA A 318 5.29 8.79 -2.98
CA ALA A 318 6.59 9.30 -3.39
C ALA A 318 7.42 9.80 -2.19
N ILE A 319 6.77 10.36 -1.16
CA ILE A 319 7.45 10.86 0.04
C ILE A 319 8.24 9.75 0.77
N PRO A 320 7.62 8.65 1.24
CA PRO A 320 8.34 7.56 1.90
C PRO A 320 9.32 6.83 0.97
N SER A 321 9.13 6.87 -0.35
CA SER A 321 10.04 6.23 -1.30
C SER A 321 11.46 6.83 -1.33
N MET A 322 11.66 8.02 -0.76
CA MET A 322 12.98 8.63 -0.59
C MET A 322 13.85 7.87 0.43
N PHE A 323 13.23 7.24 1.42
CA PHE A 323 13.91 6.51 2.50
C PHE A 323 14.13 5.02 2.16
N ARG A 324 14.09 4.67 0.87
CA ARG A 324 14.21 3.28 0.45
C ARG A 324 15.58 2.69 0.79
N VAL A 325 15.61 1.43 1.19
CA VAL A 325 16.86 0.71 1.50
C VAL A 325 17.59 0.25 0.22
N PHE A 326 16.88 -0.31 -0.76
CA PHE A 326 17.48 -0.93 -1.94
C PHE A 326 17.16 -0.22 -3.25
N GLY A 327 18.04 0.70 -3.64
CA GLY A 327 17.99 1.41 -4.93
C GLY A 327 18.43 0.59 -6.14
N ILE A 328 18.24 1.19 -7.34
CA ILE A 328 18.81 0.66 -8.59
C ILE A 328 20.30 1.01 -8.63
N ARG A 329 21.15 0.02 -8.92
CA ARG A 329 22.60 0.21 -9.02
C ARG A 329 22.97 1.04 -10.24
N ARG A 330 24.03 1.86 -10.12
CA ARG A 330 24.59 2.68 -11.21
C ARG A 330 26.10 2.57 -11.21
N LYS A 331 26.70 2.67 -12.39
CA LYS A 331 28.16 2.77 -12.57
C LYS A 331 28.61 4.23 -12.36
N PRO A 332 29.87 4.49 -12.02
CA PRO A 332 30.41 5.85 -12.02
C PRO A 332 30.21 6.58 -13.38
N ASP A 333 30.42 5.86 -14.49
CA ASP A 333 30.28 6.40 -15.87
C ASP A 333 28.84 6.76 -16.27
N CYS A 334 27.84 6.32 -15.50
CA CYS A 334 26.44 6.52 -15.80
C CYS A 334 26.01 8.00 -15.82
N THR A 335 26.75 8.85 -15.09
CA THR A 335 26.52 10.30 -15.03
C THR A 335 26.82 10.98 -16.37
N ARG A 336 27.79 10.45 -17.13
CA ARG A 336 28.16 10.94 -18.47
C ARG A 336 27.40 10.24 -19.58
N CYS A 337 27.29 8.91 -19.51
CA CYS A 337 26.70 8.09 -20.58
C CYS A 337 25.22 8.38 -20.85
N LYS A 338 24.39 8.45 -19.79
CA LYS A 338 22.94 8.77 -19.86
C LYS A 338 22.09 7.92 -20.83
N ALA A 339 22.62 6.84 -21.43
CA ALA A 339 21.89 6.00 -22.39
C ALA A 339 20.57 5.44 -21.82
N CYS A 340 20.56 5.08 -20.53
CA CYS A 340 19.35 4.60 -19.86
C CYS A 340 18.23 5.65 -19.77
N ALA A 341 18.56 6.96 -19.84
CA ALA A 341 17.57 8.03 -19.74
C ALA A 341 16.66 8.08 -20.97
N VAL A 342 17.20 7.80 -22.16
CA VAL A 342 16.46 7.80 -23.43
C VAL A 342 15.35 6.73 -23.41
N GLY A 343 15.64 5.55 -22.87
CA GLY A 343 14.68 4.45 -22.75
C GLY A 343 13.76 4.50 -21.52
N CYS A 344 13.86 5.53 -20.66
CA CYS A 344 13.09 5.58 -19.41
C CYS A 344 11.71 6.21 -19.65
N GLY A 345 10.67 5.39 -19.82
CA GLY A 345 9.31 5.88 -20.07
C GLY A 345 8.66 6.65 -18.92
N ALA A 346 9.04 6.30 -17.68
CA ALA A 346 8.71 7.08 -16.49
C ALA A 346 9.45 8.42 -16.43
N GLN A 347 10.48 8.61 -17.27
CA GLN A 347 11.31 9.80 -17.29
C GLN A 347 11.91 10.09 -15.90
N ALA A 348 12.33 9.06 -15.15
CA ALA A 348 12.86 9.21 -13.79
C ALA A 348 14.37 9.53 -13.72
N ILE A 349 15.09 9.49 -14.84
CA ILE A 349 16.54 9.76 -14.89
C ILE A 349 16.78 11.22 -15.25
N ASP A 350 17.43 11.98 -14.36
CA ASP A 350 17.71 13.40 -14.54
C ASP A 350 18.83 13.67 -15.58
N GLY A 351 19.03 14.95 -15.93
CA GLY A 351 20.09 15.37 -16.84
C GLY A 351 21.51 15.08 -16.34
N LYS A 352 21.69 14.75 -15.05
CA LYS A 352 22.95 14.34 -14.43
C LYS A 352 23.11 12.81 -14.39
N GLY A 353 22.15 12.05 -14.93
CA GLY A 353 22.17 10.59 -14.97
C GLY A 353 21.79 9.89 -13.66
N ARG A 354 21.22 10.63 -12.69
CA ARG A 354 20.74 10.11 -11.40
C ARG A 354 19.27 9.70 -11.52
N ILE A 355 18.88 8.65 -10.81
CA ILE A 355 17.49 8.15 -10.78
C ILE A 355 16.77 8.82 -9.61
N ASP A 356 15.69 9.55 -9.88
CA ASP A 356 14.79 10.06 -8.84
C ASP A 356 13.91 8.91 -8.30
N PRO A 357 14.06 8.50 -7.02
CA PRO A 357 13.26 7.42 -6.44
C PRO A 357 11.77 7.76 -6.39
N ARG A 358 11.43 9.05 -6.30
CA ARG A 358 10.04 9.54 -6.25
C ARG A 358 9.31 9.36 -7.56
N GLU A 359 10.03 9.28 -8.67
CA GLU A 359 9.47 9.16 -10.02
C GLU A 359 9.62 7.75 -10.62
N CYS A 360 10.61 6.98 -10.16
CA CYS A 360 10.92 5.67 -10.68
C CYS A 360 9.78 4.64 -10.46
N LEU A 361 9.30 4.04 -11.55
CA LEU A 361 8.28 2.97 -11.54
C LEU A 361 8.87 1.55 -11.51
N LEU A 362 10.19 1.40 -11.27
CA LEU A 362 10.88 0.11 -11.19
C LEU A 362 10.55 -0.86 -12.35
N CYS A 363 10.47 -0.37 -13.59
CA CYS A 363 10.22 -1.20 -14.78
C CYS A 363 11.38 -2.17 -15.12
N LEU A 364 12.56 -1.97 -14.51
CA LEU A 364 13.79 -2.75 -14.70
C LEU A 364 14.47 -2.63 -16.07
N ASP A 365 13.92 -1.86 -17.03
CA ASP A 365 14.55 -1.68 -18.36
C ASP A 365 15.97 -1.12 -18.29
N CYS A 366 16.21 -0.18 -17.38
CA CYS A 366 17.54 0.38 -17.16
C CYS A 366 18.50 -0.62 -16.51
N MET A 367 18.01 -1.58 -15.73
CA MET A 367 18.83 -2.67 -15.18
C MET A 367 19.19 -3.69 -16.25
N VAL A 368 18.25 -4.03 -17.15
CA VAL A 368 18.55 -4.88 -18.30
C VAL A 368 19.62 -4.23 -19.18
N LEU A 369 19.52 -2.91 -19.44
CA LEU A 369 20.57 -2.18 -20.15
C LEU A 369 21.89 -2.18 -19.38
N TYR A 370 21.85 -2.02 -18.06
CA TYR A 370 23.04 -1.98 -17.20
C TYR A 370 23.85 -3.28 -17.22
N THR A 371 23.19 -4.45 -17.36
CA THR A 371 23.86 -5.76 -17.40
C THR A 371 24.15 -6.27 -18.80
N ASP A 372 23.77 -5.55 -19.86
CA ASP A 372 23.98 -5.96 -21.25
C ASP A 372 25.36 -5.51 -21.76
N ALA A 373 26.24 -6.48 -22.04
CA ALA A 373 27.61 -6.24 -22.50
C ALA A 373 27.71 -5.61 -23.90
N HIS A 374 26.66 -5.71 -24.72
CA HIS A 374 26.63 -5.14 -26.07
C HIS A 374 25.90 -3.80 -26.11
N ALA A 375 24.87 -3.62 -25.29
CA ALA A 375 24.03 -2.42 -25.34
C ALA A 375 24.46 -1.32 -24.37
N CYS A 376 25.08 -1.65 -23.23
CA CYS A 376 25.56 -0.64 -22.28
C CYS A 376 26.85 0.01 -22.80
N PRO A 377 26.92 1.33 -23.09
CA PRO A 377 28.12 1.91 -23.71
C PRO A 377 29.42 1.73 -22.90
N PRO A 378 29.44 1.89 -21.56
CA PRO A 378 30.62 1.58 -20.76
C PRO A 378 31.08 0.11 -20.84
N LEU A 379 30.14 -0.85 -20.78
CA LEU A 379 30.50 -2.28 -20.89
C LEU A 379 30.90 -2.65 -22.32
N ALA A 380 30.25 -2.09 -23.33
CA ALA A 380 30.60 -2.33 -24.72
C ALA A 380 32.02 -1.83 -25.02
N LYS A 381 32.41 -0.69 -24.43
CA LYS A 381 33.79 -0.18 -24.50
C LYS A 381 34.78 -1.09 -23.79
N GLU A 382 34.45 -1.56 -22.58
CA GLU A 382 35.31 -2.48 -21.83
C GLU A 382 35.46 -3.84 -22.56
N ARG A 383 34.36 -4.40 -23.07
CA ARG A 383 34.34 -5.64 -23.84
C ARG A 383 35.28 -5.55 -25.04
N LYS A 384 35.12 -4.52 -25.88
CA LYS A 384 35.98 -4.29 -27.05
C LYS A 384 37.46 -4.15 -26.66
N ARG A 385 37.74 -3.51 -25.51
CA ARG A 385 39.11 -3.39 -24.98
C ARG A 385 39.67 -4.75 -24.62
N ARG A 386 38.92 -5.56 -23.86
CA ARG A 386 39.32 -6.91 -23.46
C ARG A 386 39.50 -7.85 -24.65
N GLU A 387 38.57 -7.82 -25.61
CA GLU A 387 38.67 -8.59 -26.86
C GLU A 387 39.94 -8.23 -27.63
N ARG A 388 40.29 -6.93 -27.73
CA ARG A 388 41.54 -6.47 -28.37
C ARG A 388 42.79 -6.88 -27.58
N ASP A 389 42.72 -6.81 -26.26
CA ASP A 389 43.85 -7.12 -25.36
C ASP A 389 43.97 -8.66 -25.09
N GLY A 390 43.18 -9.51 -25.77
CA GLY A 390 43.18 -10.97 -25.61
C GLY A 390 42.67 -11.46 -24.25
N GLN A 391 42.01 -10.61 -23.47
CA GLN A 391 41.54 -10.94 -22.12
C GLN A 391 40.18 -11.66 -22.17
N PRO A 392 39.99 -12.70 -21.34
CA PRO A 392 38.71 -13.41 -21.27
C PRO A 392 37.58 -12.51 -20.75
N LEU A 393 36.38 -12.69 -21.34
CA LEU A 393 35.16 -12.05 -20.89
C LEU A 393 34.61 -12.79 -19.66
N SER A 394 34.91 -12.26 -18.48
CA SER A 394 34.45 -12.82 -17.20
C SER A 394 32.98 -12.49 -16.93
N ARG A 395 32.46 -12.91 -15.77
CA ARG A 395 31.12 -12.51 -15.33
C ARG A 395 31.13 -11.02 -14.92
N ILE A 396 30.02 -10.33 -15.14
CA ILE A 396 29.81 -8.97 -14.64
C ILE A 396 29.72 -8.98 -13.10
N GLY A 397 30.54 -8.20 -12.41
CA GLY A 397 30.59 -8.07 -10.95
C GLY A 397 29.42 -7.29 -10.33
N ARG A 398 29.53 -6.95 -9.05
CA ARG A 398 28.54 -6.13 -8.30
C ARG A 398 28.64 -4.63 -8.60
N ASP A 399 29.83 -4.19 -8.95
CA ASP A 399 30.20 -2.88 -9.50
C ASP A 399 29.64 -2.65 -10.92
N GLY A 400 29.27 -3.76 -11.57
CA GLY A 400 28.65 -3.79 -12.88
C GLY A 400 29.63 -3.91 -14.02
N TYR A 401 30.94 -3.98 -13.78
CA TYR A 401 31.98 -4.19 -14.81
C TYR A 401 32.36 -5.67 -14.89
N PHE A 402 33.15 -6.05 -15.89
CA PHE A 402 33.67 -7.41 -15.96
C PHE A 402 34.66 -7.66 -14.80
N ILE A 403 34.56 -8.77 -14.09
CA ILE A 403 35.49 -9.11 -13.00
C ILE A 403 36.92 -9.21 -13.58
N PRO A 404 37.92 -8.48 -13.05
CA PRO A 404 39.31 -8.66 -13.47
C PRO A 404 39.78 -10.08 -13.13
N ILE A 405 40.37 -10.79 -14.10
CA ILE A 405 41.08 -12.04 -13.81
C ILE A 405 42.53 -11.64 -13.59
N VAL A 406 42.96 -11.60 -12.33
CA VAL A 406 44.37 -11.44 -12.00
C VAL A 406 44.99 -12.82 -12.14
N PRO A 407 45.94 -13.04 -13.07
CA PRO A 407 46.66 -14.30 -13.11
C PRO A 407 47.43 -14.45 -11.79
N VAL A 408 47.14 -15.50 -11.04
CA VAL A 408 47.93 -15.84 -9.85
C VAL A 408 49.29 -16.30 -10.37
N THR A 409 50.33 -15.49 -10.17
CA THR A 409 51.70 -15.91 -10.44
C THR A 409 52.02 -17.07 -9.50
N SER A 410 52.46 -18.19 -10.07
CA SER A 410 52.74 -19.47 -9.41
C SER A 410 53.84 -19.46 -8.33
N GLY A 411 54.25 -18.27 -7.84
CA GLY A 411 55.25 -18.08 -6.79
C GLY A 411 54.67 -17.86 -5.38
N GLU A 412 53.45 -17.35 -5.22
CA GLU A 412 52.93 -16.96 -3.90
C GLU A 412 52.29 -18.10 -3.10
N THR A 413 51.89 -19.20 -3.75
CA THR A 413 51.35 -20.38 -3.05
C THR A 413 52.43 -21.15 -2.28
N ARG A 414 53.73 -20.86 -2.49
CA ARG A 414 54.82 -21.55 -1.79
C ARG A 414 55.21 -20.92 -0.46
N GLN A 415 54.97 -19.61 -0.26
CA GLN A 415 55.33 -18.94 1.00
C GLN A 415 54.36 -19.20 2.14
N THR A 416 53.06 -19.42 1.86
CA THR A 416 52.08 -19.73 2.92
C THR A 416 52.17 -21.15 3.47
N ARG A 417 52.97 -22.04 2.83
CA ARG A 417 53.17 -23.42 3.31
C ARG A 417 54.50 -23.64 4.03
N GLN A 418 55.43 -22.68 3.95
CA GLN A 418 56.74 -22.76 4.61
C GLN A 418 56.79 -22.05 5.96
N THR A 419 55.93 -21.05 6.20
CA THR A 419 55.89 -20.37 7.51
C THR A 419 55.26 -21.20 8.64
N ASP A 420 54.58 -22.31 8.33
CA ASP A 420 53.94 -23.17 9.33
C ASP A 420 54.83 -24.33 9.81
N THR A 421 56.07 -24.46 9.31
CA THR A 421 56.99 -25.57 9.68
C THR A 421 58.20 -25.12 10.51
N GLU A 422 58.39 -23.82 10.75
CA GLU A 422 59.62 -23.30 11.40
C GLU A 422 59.35 -22.54 12.72
N ALA A 423 58.25 -22.86 13.40
CA ALA A 423 57.96 -22.39 14.76
C ALA A 423 57.63 -23.57 15.70
N ALA A 424 58.62 -24.43 15.93
CA ALA A 424 58.74 -25.28 17.11
C ALA A 424 60.24 -25.40 17.42
N PRO A 425 60.69 -24.78 18.52
CA PRO A 425 60.91 -25.55 19.75
C PRO A 425 60.15 -25.03 20.96
#